data_AF-A0A969PLV9-F1
#
_entry.id   AF-A0A969PLV9-F1
#
_cell.length_a   1.000
_cell.length_b   1.000
_cell.length_c   1.000
_cell.angle_alpha   90.00
_cell.angle_beta   90.00
_cell.angle_gamma   90.00
#
_symmetry.space_group_name_H-M   'P 1'
#
loop_
_entity.id
_entity.type
_entity.pdbx_description
1 polymer ?
#
loop_
_entity_poly.entity_id
_entity_poly.type
_entity_poly.pdbx_seq_one_letter_code
_entity_poly.pdbx_strand_id
1 'polypeptide(L)'
;MTQTQTQKQVRVKVSMLNQLEVVGTVTMGPNSYRSRLSDLINNNQSFLVLTDVTVYQNGSVSSHSPFLCVNKSSVIFLAEDGESEMNSYLRDAEAV
;
A
#
# COMPACT_ATOMS: atom_id res chain seq x y z
N MET A 1 20.96 -26.62 -3.87
CA MET A 1 19.52 -26.54 -3.57
C MET A 1 19.08 -25.11 -3.83
N THR A 2 18.42 -24.85 -4.96
CA THR A 2 17.94 -23.51 -5.35
C THR A 2 16.59 -23.27 -4.68
N GLN A 3 16.56 -22.49 -3.60
CA GLN A 3 15.28 -22.06 -3.02
C GLN A 3 14.65 -21.03 -3.97
N THR A 4 13.57 -21.42 -4.65
CA THR A 4 12.71 -20.50 -5.39
C THR A 4 11.97 -19.62 -4.39
N GLN A 5 12.56 -18.48 -4.06
CA GLN A 5 12.03 -17.53 -3.09
C GLN A 5 10.89 -16.73 -3.73
N THR A 6 9.65 -17.01 -3.31
CA THR A 6 8.44 -16.35 -3.83
C THR A 6 8.32 -14.92 -3.27
N GLN A 7 8.40 -13.90 -4.13
CA GLN A 7 8.12 -12.52 -3.74
C GLN A 7 6.61 -12.32 -3.57
N LYS A 8 6.19 -11.66 -2.48
CA LYS A 8 4.78 -11.30 -2.25
C LYS A 8 4.54 -9.90 -2.82
N GLN A 9 3.56 -9.78 -3.72
CA GLN A 9 3.08 -8.49 -4.21
C GLN A 9 1.77 -8.14 -3.52
N VAL A 10 1.62 -6.90 -3.07
CA VAL A 10 0.42 -6.43 -2.35
C VAL A 10 0.00 -5.07 -2.88
N ARG A 11 -1.28 -4.94 -3.19
CA ARG A 11 -1.91 -3.66 -3.52
C ARG A 11 -2.09 -2.86 -2.24
N VAL A 12 -1.67 -1.60 -2.24
CA VAL A 12 -1.71 -0.73 -1.07
C VAL A 12 -2.28 0.62 -1.42
N LYS A 13 -2.99 1.21 -0.45
CA LYS A 13 -3.42 2.60 -0.46
C LYS A 13 -2.54 3.40 0.51
N VAL A 14 -2.01 4.51 0.03
CA VAL A 14 -1.13 5.42 0.77
C VAL A 14 -1.77 6.80 0.83
N SER A 15 -2.01 7.31 2.04
CA SER A 15 -2.50 8.68 2.24
C SER A 15 -1.33 9.59 2.60
N MET A 16 -1.23 10.73 1.90
CA MET A 16 -0.10 11.67 2.01
C MET A 16 -0.48 12.95 2.74
N LEU A 17 0.52 13.66 3.29
CA LEU A 17 0.35 14.98 3.94
C LEU A 17 -0.28 16.05 3.05
N ASN A 18 -0.08 15.95 1.73
CA ASN A 18 -0.64 16.88 0.75
C ASN A 18 -2.05 16.50 0.26
N GLN A 19 -2.75 15.62 0.98
CA GLN A 19 -4.09 15.13 0.64
C GLN A 19 -4.15 14.31 -0.66
N LEU A 20 -3.00 13.92 -1.23
CA LEU A 20 -2.97 12.92 -2.28
C LEU A 20 -3.18 11.53 -1.69
N GLU A 21 -3.95 10.73 -2.41
CA GLU A 21 -4.02 9.29 -2.17
C GLU A 21 -3.29 8.58 -3.30
N VAL A 22 -2.43 7.63 -2.97
CA VAL A 22 -1.66 6.87 -3.93
C VAL A 22 -2.03 5.42 -3.76
N VAL A 23 -2.57 4.81 -4.81
CA VAL A 23 -2.84 3.37 -4.84
C VAL A 23 -1.79 2.74 -5.74
N GLY A 24 -1.11 1.71 -5.24
CA GLY A 24 0.01 1.10 -5.94
C GLY A 24 0.28 -0.32 -5.47
N THR A 25 1.20 -1.00 -6.13
CA THR A 25 1.63 -2.35 -5.75
C THR A 25 3.01 -2.27 -5.12
N VAL A 26 3.17 -2.88 -3.94
CA VAL A 26 4.47 -3.03 -3.28
C VAL A 26 4.96 -4.47 -3.39
N THR A 27 6.24 -4.64 -3.67
CA THR A 27 6.90 -5.95 -3.68
C THR A 27 7.66 -6.16 -2.38
N MET A 28 7.27 -7.17 -1.62
CA MET A 28 7.93 -7.54 -0.38
C MET A 28 8.96 -8.65 -0.61
N GLY A 29 10.12 -8.48 0.05
CA GLY A 29 11.24 -9.40 -0.06
C GLY A 29 10.94 -10.79 0.52
N PRO A 30 11.64 -11.82 0.02
CA PRO A 30 11.34 -13.22 0.33
C PRO A 30 11.80 -13.71 1.72
N ASN A 31 12.59 -12.92 2.45
CA ASN A 31 13.26 -13.38 3.68
C ASN A 31 12.79 -12.69 4.97
N SER A 32 11.73 -11.88 4.89
CA SER A 32 11.07 -11.34 6.06
C SER A 32 10.08 -12.38 6.56
N TYR A 33 10.41 -13.05 7.67
CA TYR A 33 9.56 -13.96 8.46
C TYR A 33 8.20 -13.34 8.86
N ARG A 34 7.97 -12.07 8.51
CA ARG A 34 6.76 -11.27 8.71
C ARG A 34 6.57 -10.27 7.56
N SER A 35 6.33 -10.70 6.31
CA SER A 35 6.00 -9.81 5.17
C SER A 35 4.78 -8.91 5.44
N ARG A 36 5.00 -7.86 6.23
CA ARG A 36 4.02 -6.94 6.80
C ARG A 36 4.35 -5.54 6.29
N LEU A 37 3.31 -4.78 6.00
CA LEU A 37 3.43 -3.37 5.61
C LEU A 37 4.18 -2.54 6.67
N SER A 38 4.04 -2.89 7.96
CA SER A 38 4.74 -2.25 9.07
C SER A 38 6.25 -2.29 8.94
N ASP A 39 6.80 -3.42 8.47
CA ASP A 39 8.24 -3.61 8.39
C ASP A 39 8.79 -2.81 7.20
N LEU A 40 7.95 -2.65 6.17
CA LEU A 40 8.28 -1.91 4.97
C LEU A 40 8.28 -0.39 5.20
N ILE A 41 7.33 0.13 5.99
CA ILE A 41 7.32 1.55 6.35
C ILE A 41 8.42 1.90 7.37
N ASN A 42 8.67 1.05 8.37
CA ASN A 42 9.58 1.36 9.47
C ASN A 42 11.06 1.00 9.21
N ASN A 43 11.41 0.49 8.03
CA ASN A 43 12.82 0.24 7.70
C ASN A 43 13.61 1.55 7.46
N ASN A 44 14.95 1.44 7.42
CA ASN A 44 15.87 2.57 7.24
C ASN A 44 15.82 3.26 5.86
N GLN A 45 15.01 2.78 4.91
CA GLN A 45 14.88 3.41 3.60
C GLN A 45 13.93 4.60 3.69
N SER A 46 14.33 5.74 3.13
CA SER A 46 13.51 6.95 3.11
C SER A 46 12.33 6.89 2.15
N PHE A 47 12.37 5.97 1.18
CA PHE A 47 11.37 5.88 0.12
C PHE A 47 10.65 4.53 0.13
N LEU A 48 9.35 4.58 -0.13
CA LEU A 48 8.47 3.48 -0.43
C LEU A 48 8.35 3.38 -1.95
N VAL A 49 8.73 2.23 -2.52
CA VAL A 49 8.66 2.00 -3.96
C VAL A 49 7.35 1.31 -4.30
N LEU A 50 6.60 1.89 -5.24
CA LEU A 50 5.34 1.36 -5.75
C LEU A 50 5.38 1.20 -7.27
N THR A 51 4.68 0.20 -7.78
CA THR A 51 4.42 -0.02 -9.21
C THR A 51 2.92 0.03 -9.51
N ASP A 52 2.57 0.15 -10.79
CA ASP A 52 1.17 0.22 -11.25
C ASP A 52 0.34 1.25 -10.46
N VAL A 53 0.85 2.48 -10.43
CA VAL A 53 0.40 3.50 -9.49
C VAL A 53 -0.72 4.33 -10.09
N THR A 54 -1.78 4.54 -9.30
CA THR A 54 -2.83 5.51 -9.55
C THR A 54 -2.78 6.55 -8.44
N VAL A 55 -2.68 7.82 -8.82
CA VAL A 55 -2.72 8.95 -7.88
C VAL A 55 -4.10 9.58 -7.94
N TYR A 56 -4.70 9.77 -6.77
CA TYR A 56 -5.97 10.44 -6.59
C TYR A 56 -5.75 11.78 -5.89
N GLN A 57 -6.48 12.79 -6.35
CA GLN A 57 -6.57 14.08 -5.71
C GLN A 57 -8.06 14.40 -5.53
N ASN A 58 -8.48 14.63 -4.28
CA ASN A 58 -9.88 14.88 -3.94
C ASN A 58 -10.84 13.79 -4.48
N GLY A 59 -10.44 12.51 -4.35
CA GLY A 59 -11.23 11.35 -4.80
C GLY A 59 -11.26 11.14 -6.32
N SER A 60 -10.66 12.03 -7.11
CA SER A 60 -10.58 11.90 -8.58
C SER A 60 -9.21 11.41 -9.01
N VAL A 61 -9.15 10.56 -10.04
CA VAL A 61 -7.87 10.15 -10.64
C VAL A 61 -7.17 11.38 -11.20
N SER A 62 -5.98 11.64 -10.68
CA SER A 62 -5.10 12.72 -11.13
C SER A 62 -4.12 12.22 -12.18
N SER A 63 -3.52 11.04 -11.96
CA SER A 63 -2.55 10.45 -12.91
C SER A 63 -2.36 8.95 -12.68
N HIS A 64 -1.81 8.30 -13.70
CA HIS A 64 -1.29 6.94 -13.63
C HIS A 64 0.20 6.93 -13.94
N SER A 65 0.96 6.08 -13.25
CA SER A 65 2.40 5.89 -13.49
C SER A 65 2.79 4.43 -13.31
N PRO A 66 3.64 3.85 -14.16
CA PRO A 66 4.14 2.48 -13.95
C PRO A 66 4.97 2.34 -12.67
N PHE A 67 5.51 3.45 -12.15
CA PHE A 67 6.44 3.47 -11.02
C PHE A 67 6.33 4.79 -10.24
N LEU A 68 6.42 4.72 -8.90
CA LEU A 68 6.52 5.89 -8.05
C LEU A 68 7.36 5.60 -6.79
N CYS A 69 8.26 6.52 -6.45
CA CYS A 69 8.93 6.56 -5.15
C CYS A 69 8.21 7.55 -4.23
N VAL A 70 7.61 7.04 -3.16
CA VAL A 70 6.93 7.83 -2.14
C VAL A 70 7.90 8.12 -1.00
N ASN A 71 8.08 9.40 -0.63
CA ASN A 71 8.82 9.74 0.59
C ASN A 71 8.01 9.30 1.81
N LYS A 72 8.56 8.41 2.64
CA LYS A 72 7.88 7.89 3.83
C LYS A 72 7.56 8.95 4.86
N SER A 73 8.37 10.02 4.92
CA SER A 73 8.12 11.15 5.82
C SER A 73 6.85 11.93 5.43
N SER A 74 6.32 11.71 4.23
CA SER A 74 5.09 12.32 3.73
C SER A 74 3.88 11.40 3.86
N VAL A 75 4.06 10.16 4.31
CA VAL A 75 2.99 9.18 4.49
C VAL A 75 2.32 9.39 5.85
N ILE A 76 1.00 9.60 5.84
CA ILE A 76 0.17 9.61 7.05
C ILE A 76 -0.23 8.18 7.40
N PHE A 77 -0.69 7.43 6.39
CA PHE A 77 -1.26 6.10 6.57
C PHE A 77 -1.00 5.22 5.35
N LEU A 78 -0.85 3.92 5.60
CA LEU A 78 -0.59 2.87 4.62
C LEU A 78 -1.43 1.65 5.01
N ALA A 79 -2.26 1.16 4.08
CA ALA A 79 -3.03 -0.07 4.25
C ALA A 79 -3.00 -0.93 3.00
N GLU A 80 -3.29 -2.22 3.16
CA GLU A 80 -3.60 -3.09 2.03
C GLU A 80 -4.91 -2.57 1.39
N ASP A 81 -4.90 -2.43 0.08
CA ASP A 81 -6.08 -2.03 -0.69
C ASP A 81 -6.98 -3.26 -0.83
N GLY A 82 -7.71 -3.54 0.24
CA GLY A 82 -8.64 -4.65 0.31
C GLY A 82 -9.97 -4.25 -0.28
N GLU A 83 -10.32 -4.77 -1.46
CA GLU A 83 -11.70 -4.72 -1.98
C GLU A 83 -12.71 -5.49 -1.10
N SER A 84 -12.31 -6.09 0.03
CA SER A 84 -13.10 -7.15 0.70
C SER A 84 -13.48 -6.95 2.18
N GLU A 85 -13.05 -5.91 2.89
CA GLU A 85 -13.38 -5.79 4.34
C GLU A 85 -14.25 -4.60 4.73
N MET A 86 -14.56 -3.66 3.84
CA MET A 86 -15.48 -2.56 4.19
C MET A 86 -16.96 -2.99 4.23
N ASN A 87 -17.27 -4.20 3.72
CA ASN A 87 -18.63 -4.73 3.65
C ASN A 87 -19.05 -5.56 4.89
N SER A 88 -18.11 -5.98 5.74
CA SER A 88 -18.42 -6.71 6.97
C SER A 88 -18.81 -5.77 8.11
N TYR A 89 -18.09 -4.65 8.28
CA TYR A 89 -18.38 -3.68 9.34
C TYR A 89 -19.69 -2.91 9.15
N LEU A 90 -20.15 -2.70 7.91
CA LEU A 90 -21.43 -2.04 7.64
C LEU A 90 -22.63 -2.98 7.86
N ARG A 91 -22.45 -4.31 7.70
CA ARG A 91 -23.53 -5.28 7.93
C ARG A 91 -23.86 -5.47 9.41
N ASP A 92 -22.88 -5.33 10.29
CA ASP A 92 -23.10 -5.44 11.74
C ASP A 92 -23.73 -4.17 12.34
N ALA A 93 -23.64 -3.03 11.65
CA ALA A 93 -24.23 -1.76 12.09
C ALA A 93 -25.72 -1.61 11.75
N GLU A 94 -26.23 -2.38 10.79
CA GLU A 94 -27.66 -2.39 10.40
C GLU A 94 -28.48 -3.48 11.11
N ALA A 95 -27.86 -4.27 11.99
CA ALA A 95 -28.49 -5.39 12.70
C ALA A 95 -28.92 -5.08 14.15
N VAL A 96 -29.01 -3.80 14.54
CA VAL A 96 -29.44 -3.34 15.88
C VAL A 96 -30.76 -2.60 15.82
#